data_AF-A0A150RIN1-F1
#
_entry.id   AF-A0A150RIN1-F1
#
_cell.length_a   1.000
_cell.length_b   1.000
_cell.length_c   1.000
_cell.angle_alpha   90.00
_cell.angle_beta   90.00
_cell.angle_gamma   90.00
#
_symmetry.space_group_name_H-M   'P 1'
#
loop_
_entity.id
_entity.type
_entity.pdbx_description
1 polymer ?
#
loop_
_entity_poly.entity_id
_entity_poly.type
_entity_poly.pdbx_seq_one_letter_code
_entity_poly.pdbx_strand_id
1 'polypeptide(L)'
;MYAPKPGFQPDWKLLSTVPRAPDQPRSGAIFTVEGNRWLVCLASMGEDHPPTDDAGFLEFARSLPVAKVHESLMNAEPLGPIYRSGSTENRLYHYEKLRRFPESFVLVGDSVCAVNPLYGQGITNATLGALALAEELTRQRDRRPQGDLQGLGARFQKRLARLNKDVWMRATGADGAWPQTRGLKRPGSPLRDAPKRALRAYADLLLEVAASQPEVARLLVEVGHMVRPSYDVLRPGPLLRVLVHRLRAHQPA
;
A
#
# COMPACT_ATOMS: atom_id res chain seq x y z
N MET A 1 -7.17 17.93 -7.67
CA MET A 1 -7.22 18.63 -6.36
C MET A 1 -8.56 19.32 -6.25
N TYR A 2 -9.14 19.40 -5.06
CA TYR A 2 -10.43 20.06 -4.82
C TYR A 2 -10.35 21.04 -3.65
N ALA A 3 -11.18 22.07 -3.65
CA ALA A 3 -11.44 22.92 -2.48
C ALA A 3 -12.85 22.64 -1.97
N PRO A 4 -13.04 22.30 -0.68
CA PRO A 4 -14.38 22.21 -0.10
C PRO A 4 -15.07 23.57 -0.16
N LYS A 5 -16.39 23.56 -0.40
CA LYS A 5 -17.22 24.76 -0.35
C LYS A 5 -17.17 25.42 1.03
N PRO A 6 -17.32 26.76 1.12
CA PRO A 6 -17.36 27.45 2.39
C PRO A 6 -18.37 26.82 3.36
N GLY A 7 -17.95 26.56 4.60
CA GLY A 7 -18.79 25.96 5.64
C GLY A 7 -18.85 24.43 5.64
N PHE A 8 -18.36 23.75 4.61
CA PHE A 8 -18.23 22.30 4.63
C PHE A 8 -17.01 21.88 5.45
N GLN A 9 -17.24 21.24 6.60
CA GLN A 9 -16.19 20.66 7.44
C GLN A 9 -16.34 19.14 7.46
N PRO A 10 -15.41 18.38 6.89
CA PRO A 10 -15.47 16.92 6.93
C PRO A 10 -15.23 16.42 8.37
N ASP A 11 -15.98 15.39 8.76
CA ASP A 11 -15.77 14.62 10.00
C ASP A 11 -14.62 13.60 9.90
N TRP A 12 -13.87 13.64 8.80
CA TRP A 12 -12.77 12.74 8.48
C TRP A 12 -11.53 13.53 8.01
N LYS A 13 -10.35 12.96 8.26
CA LYS A 13 -9.08 13.44 7.68
C LYS A 13 -8.71 12.68 6.40
N LEU A 14 -9.16 11.44 6.33
CA LEU A 14 -9.04 10.52 5.21
C LEU A 14 -10.38 9.81 5.05
N LEU A 15 -10.93 9.87 3.84
CA LEU A 15 -12.03 9.02 3.41
C LEU A 15 -11.47 8.07 2.35
N SER A 16 -11.61 6.76 2.52
CA SER A 16 -11.08 5.79 1.56
C SER A 16 -12.03 4.60 1.42
N THR A 17 -12.20 4.12 0.19
CA THR A 17 -12.81 2.83 -0.10
C THR A 17 -11.71 1.84 -0.49
N VAL A 18 -11.75 0.63 0.08
CA VAL A 18 -10.78 -0.42 -0.22
C VAL A 18 -11.38 -1.34 -1.28
N PRO A 19 -10.67 -1.62 -2.38
CA PRO A 19 -11.19 -2.53 -3.39
C PRO A 19 -11.23 -3.96 -2.84
N ARG A 20 -12.27 -4.73 -3.17
CA ARG A 20 -12.44 -6.12 -2.72
C ARG A 20 -12.39 -7.06 -3.91
N ALA A 21 -11.33 -7.85 -3.98
CA ALA A 21 -11.20 -8.86 -5.03
C ALA A 21 -12.18 -10.03 -4.82
N PRO A 22 -12.73 -10.62 -5.89
CA PRO A 22 -12.51 -10.26 -7.30
C PRO A 22 -13.49 -9.22 -7.84
N ASP A 23 -14.58 -8.90 -7.11
CA ASP A 23 -15.79 -8.32 -7.69
C ASP A 23 -15.88 -6.78 -7.58
N GLN A 24 -15.09 -6.14 -6.70
CA GLN A 24 -15.15 -4.70 -6.44
C GLN A 24 -13.80 -4.02 -6.72
N PRO A 25 -13.42 -3.85 -8.00
CA PRO A 25 -12.09 -3.35 -8.40
C PRO A 25 -11.89 -1.86 -8.17
N ARG A 26 -12.97 -1.07 -8.13
CA ARG A 26 -12.91 0.39 -8.02
C ARG A 26 -12.64 0.81 -6.57
N SER A 27 -11.82 1.86 -6.44
CA SER A 27 -11.43 2.47 -5.17
C SER A 27 -11.37 3.98 -5.33
N GLY A 28 -11.63 4.69 -4.24
CA GLY A 28 -11.49 6.14 -4.17
C GLY A 28 -10.99 6.56 -2.79
N ALA A 29 -10.17 7.61 -2.77
CA ALA A 29 -9.68 8.21 -1.55
C ALA A 29 -9.71 9.74 -1.63
N ILE A 30 -10.04 10.38 -0.52
CA ILE A 30 -9.94 11.82 -0.31
C ILE A 30 -9.03 12.07 0.89
N PHE A 31 -7.92 12.78 0.65
CA PHE A 31 -6.98 13.20 1.67
C PHE A 31 -7.16 14.69 1.92
N THR A 32 -7.36 15.07 3.18
CA THR A 32 -7.22 16.47 3.58
C THR A 32 -5.74 16.87 3.54
N VAL A 33 -5.41 17.95 2.83
CA VAL A 33 -4.05 18.47 2.71
C VAL A 33 -4.01 19.97 3.03
N GLU A 34 -2.81 20.54 3.13
CA GLU A 34 -2.57 21.91 3.57
C GLU A 34 -3.30 22.94 2.71
N GLY A 35 -3.72 24.04 3.33
CA GLY A 35 -4.45 25.13 2.67
C GLY A 35 -5.93 24.85 2.46
N ASN A 36 -6.54 23.98 3.27
CA ASN A 36 -7.94 23.56 3.14
C ASN A 36 -8.25 23.01 1.74
N ARG A 37 -7.41 22.07 1.28
CA ARG A 37 -7.58 21.42 -0.03
C ARG A 37 -7.69 19.92 0.15
N TRP A 38 -8.26 19.27 -0.85
CA TRP A 38 -8.38 17.83 -0.90
C TRP A 38 -7.61 17.26 -2.09
N LEU A 39 -6.78 16.27 -1.82
CA LEU A 39 -6.23 15.38 -2.83
C LEU A 39 -7.20 14.22 -3.01
N VAL A 40 -7.76 14.09 -4.21
CA VAL A 40 -8.73 13.05 -4.56
C VAL A 40 -8.08 12.11 -5.55
N CYS A 41 -8.09 10.82 -5.22
CA CYS A 41 -7.54 9.77 -6.06
C CYS A 41 -8.62 8.73 -6.32
N LEU A 42 -8.85 8.40 -7.59
CA LEU A 42 -9.67 7.28 -8.01
C LEU A 42 -8.77 6.24 -8.67
N ALA A 43 -9.01 4.97 -8.38
CA ALA A 43 -8.24 3.85 -8.90
C ALA A 43 -9.17 2.69 -9.23
N SER A 44 -8.74 1.84 -10.15
CA SER A 44 -9.39 0.54 -10.40
C SER A 44 -8.32 -0.51 -10.65
N MET A 45 -8.66 -1.75 -10.33
CA MET A 45 -7.84 -2.91 -10.64
C MET A 45 -8.21 -3.46 -12.03
N GLY A 46 -7.19 -3.70 -12.86
CA GLY A 46 -7.38 -4.20 -14.24
C GLY A 46 -7.54 -3.09 -15.28
N GLU A 47 -8.39 -3.33 -16.28
CA GLU A 47 -8.53 -2.47 -17.48
C GLU A 47 -9.61 -1.37 -17.33
N ASP A 48 -10.32 -1.34 -16.20
CA ASP A 48 -11.37 -0.36 -15.89
C ASP A 48 -10.77 0.99 -15.46
N HIS A 49 -10.04 1.65 -16.36
CA HIS A 49 -9.27 2.84 -16.04
C HIS A 49 -10.16 4.04 -15.68
N PRO A 50 -9.85 4.75 -14.57
CA PRO A 50 -10.54 5.99 -14.24
C PRO A 50 -10.40 7.03 -15.37
N PRO A 51 -11.46 7.81 -15.63
CA PRO A 51 -11.46 8.87 -16.64
C PRO A 51 -10.61 10.07 -16.22
N THR A 52 -10.32 10.95 -17.18
CA THR A 52 -9.47 12.15 -17.00
C THR A 52 -10.21 13.46 -17.23
N ASP A 53 -11.52 13.41 -17.38
CA ASP A 53 -12.43 14.56 -17.46
C ASP A 53 -13.32 14.63 -16.21
N ASP A 54 -13.79 15.83 -15.87
CA ASP A 54 -14.52 16.08 -14.61
C ASP A 54 -15.82 15.28 -14.52
N ALA A 55 -16.58 15.18 -15.63
CA ALA A 55 -17.86 14.48 -15.66
C ALA A 55 -17.66 12.97 -15.43
N GLY A 56 -16.72 12.37 -16.15
CA GLY A 56 -16.35 10.98 -15.94
C GLY A 56 -15.83 10.72 -14.53
N PHE A 57 -15.04 11.63 -13.96
CA PHE A 57 -14.45 11.45 -12.64
C PHE A 57 -15.51 11.44 -11.54
N LEU A 58 -16.51 12.32 -11.63
CA LEU A 58 -17.67 12.30 -10.74
C LEU A 58 -18.51 11.03 -10.92
N GLU A 59 -18.75 10.60 -12.15
CA GLU A 59 -19.49 9.36 -12.42
C GLU A 59 -18.76 8.12 -11.87
N PHE A 60 -17.43 8.08 -12.02
CA PHE A 60 -16.61 7.03 -11.41
C PHE A 60 -16.73 7.05 -9.88
N ALA A 61 -16.65 8.22 -9.26
CA ALA A 61 -16.84 8.35 -7.81
C ALA A 61 -18.25 7.91 -7.37
N ARG A 62 -19.29 8.19 -8.16
CA ARG A 62 -20.68 7.77 -7.91
C ARG A 62 -20.85 6.26 -7.95
N SER A 63 -20.05 5.57 -8.77
CA SER A 63 -20.09 4.12 -8.91
C SER A 63 -19.40 3.35 -7.76
N LEU A 64 -18.73 4.04 -6.84
CA LEU A 64 -18.08 3.40 -5.70
C LEU A 64 -19.12 2.81 -4.73
N PRO A 65 -18.78 1.73 -4.00
CA PRO A 65 -19.70 1.10 -3.05
C PRO A 65 -20.16 2.02 -1.89
N VAL A 66 -19.44 3.13 -1.67
CA VAL A 66 -19.73 4.10 -0.60
C VAL A 66 -19.93 5.48 -1.21
N ALA A 67 -21.17 5.99 -1.13
CA ALA A 67 -21.57 7.27 -1.71
C ALA A 67 -20.82 8.49 -1.14
N LYS A 68 -20.28 8.38 0.08
CA LYS A 68 -19.62 9.48 0.80
C LYS A 68 -18.48 10.15 0.02
N VAL A 69 -17.78 9.40 -0.86
CA VAL A 69 -16.75 9.99 -1.75
C VAL A 69 -17.40 10.95 -2.74
N HIS A 70 -18.40 10.49 -3.49
CA HIS A 70 -19.16 11.31 -4.43
C HIS A 70 -19.86 12.49 -3.75
N GLU A 71 -20.55 12.26 -2.62
CA GLU A 71 -21.22 13.31 -1.84
C GLU A 71 -20.25 14.40 -1.37
N SER A 72 -19.03 14.02 -0.99
CA SER A 72 -17.98 14.98 -0.63
C SER A 72 -17.58 15.81 -1.84
N LEU A 73 -17.40 15.19 -3.01
CA LEU A 73 -17.05 15.92 -4.25
C LEU A 73 -18.14 16.89 -4.70
N MET A 74 -19.42 16.58 -4.48
CA MET A 74 -20.53 17.52 -4.75
C MET A 74 -20.49 18.78 -3.87
N ASN A 75 -19.78 18.71 -2.74
CA ASN A 75 -19.53 19.80 -1.81
C ASN A 75 -18.13 20.42 -1.97
N ALA A 76 -17.47 20.21 -3.12
CA ALA A 76 -16.17 20.78 -3.42
C ALA A 76 -16.06 21.22 -4.88
N GLU A 77 -15.09 22.07 -5.17
CA GLU A 77 -14.79 22.57 -6.51
C GLU A 77 -13.40 22.11 -6.96
N PRO A 78 -13.23 21.68 -8.23
CA PRO A 78 -11.93 21.30 -8.75
C PRO A 78 -10.99 22.50 -8.79
N LEU A 79 -9.74 22.31 -8.38
CA LEU A 79 -8.70 23.34 -8.37
C LEU A 79 -7.75 23.27 -9.59
N GLY A 80 -8.02 22.36 -10.52
CA GLY A 80 -7.16 22.13 -11.68
C GLY A 80 -7.51 20.81 -12.37
N PRO A 81 -6.80 20.50 -13.48
CA PRO A 81 -7.09 19.33 -14.30
C PRO A 81 -6.84 18.01 -13.56
N ILE A 82 -7.50 16.96 -14.04
CA ILE A 82 -7.32 15.59 -13.58
C ILE A 82 -6.17 14.93 -14.33
N TYR A 83 -5.27 14.30 -13.60
CA TYR A 83 -4.14 13.57 -14.16
C TYR A 83 -4.27 12.09 -13.88
N ARG A 84 -3.85 11.26 -14.83
CA ARG A 84 -3.77 9.81 -14.68
C ARG A 84 -2.33 9.35 -14.71
N SER A 85 -1.97 8.50 -13.75
CA SER A 85 -0.70 7.75 -13.74
C SER A 85 -0.99 6.27 -14.01
N GLY A 86 -0.23 5.67 -14.93
CA GLY A 86 -0.35 4.25 -15.29
C GLY A 86 0.74 3.35 -14.69
N SER A 87 1.65 3.89 -13.87
CA SER A 87 2.79 3.14 -13.31
C SER A 87 2.38 2.34 -12.06
N THR A 88 1.42 1.42 -12.22
CA THR A 88 0.88 0.62 -11.12
C THR A 88 1.48 -0.78 -11.01
N GLU A 89 2.51 -1.09 -11.80
CA GLU A 89 3.22 -2.37 -11.73
C GLU A 89 4.14 -2.47 -10.50
N ASN A 90 4.22 -3.66 -9.91
CA ASN A 90 5.27 -3.98 -8.95
C ASN A 90 6.52 -4.45 -9.68
N ARG A 91 7.67 -3.84 -9.41
CA ARG A 91 8.98 -4.25 -9.92
C ARG A 91 10.00 -4.38 -8.80
N LEU A 92 10.71 -5.50 -8.78
CA LEU A 92 11.84 -5.73 -7.88
C LEU A 92 13.04 -6.23 -8.68
N TYR A 93 14.12 -5.46 -8.64
CA TYR A 93 15.39 -5.84 -9.22
C TYR A 93 16.30 -6.48 -8.16
N HIS A 94 16.78 -7.68 -8.46
CA HIS A 94 17.61 -8.47 -7.54
C HIS A 94 19.11 -8.14 -7.65
N TYR A 95 19.47 -6.87 -7.46
CA TYR A 95 20.86 -6.42 -7.53
C TYR A 95 21.77 -7.09 -6.49
N GLU A 96 21.22 -7.56 -5.37
CA GLU A 96 21.93 -8.32 -4.35
C GLU A 96 22.45 -9.67 -4.83
N LYS A 97 21.93 -10.17 -5.96
CA LYS A 97 22.33 -11.44 -6.58
C LYS A 97 23.38 -11.29 -7.68
N LEU A 98 23.80 -10.06 -8.02
CA LEU A 98 24.84 -9.84 -9.00
C LEU A 98 26.16 -10.47 -8.52
N ARG A 99 26.78 -11.32 -9.36
CA ARG A 99 28.07 -11.96 -9.07
C ARG A 99 29.19 -10.93 -8.87
N ARG A 100 29.15 -9.85 -9.65
CA ARG A 100 30.04 -8.69 -9.54
C ARG A 100 29.17 -7.44 -9.51
N PHE A 101 29.25 -6.71 -8.41
CA PHE A 101 28.55 -5.43 -8.25
C PHE A 101 29.54 -4.28 -8.49
N PRO A 102 29.17 -3.20 -9.21
CA PRO A 102 30.07 -2.07 -9.44
C PRO A 102 30.48 -1.41 -8.12
N GLU A 103 31.77 -1.11 -7.97
CA GLU A 103 32.28 -0.37 -6.81
C GLU A 103 31.81 1.09 -6.86
N SER A 104 31.69 1.72 -5.68
CA SER A 104 31.28 3.13 -5.54
C SER A 104 29.94 3.49 -6.17
N PHE A 105 29.09 2.49 -6.42
CA PHE A 105 27.75 2.68 -6.97
C PHE A 105 26.71 2.14 -5.99
N VAL A 106 25.54 2.78 -5.91
CA VAL A 106 24.39 2.29 -5.14
C VAL A 106 23.09 2.63 -5.89
N LEU A 107 22.07 1.83 -5.68
CA LEU A 107 20.72 2.06 -6.19
C LEU A 107 19.75 2.12 -5.01
N VAL A 108 18.74 2.99 -5.07
CA VAL A 108 17.81 3.26 -3.96
C VAL A 108 16.39 3.51 -4.48
N GLY A 109 15.40 3.31 -3.61
CA GLY A 109 13.99 3.58 -3.94
C GLY A 109 13.48 2.74 -5.12
N ASP A 110 12.68 3.37 -5.97
CA ASP A 110 11.98 2.72 -7.09
C ASP A 110 12.92 2.15 -8.16
N SER A 111 14.18 2.57 -8.22
CA SER A 111 15.17 1.94 -9.10
C SER A 111 15.50 0.50 -8.68
N VAL A 112 15.15 0.10 -7.45
CA VAL A 112 15.34 -1.27 -6.91
C VAL A 112 14.01 -1.95 -6.66
N CYS A 113 13.09 -1.29 -5.95
CA CYS A 113 11.80 -1.84 -5.55
C CYS A 113 10.72 -0.78 -5.73
N ALA A 114 10.03 -0.83 -6.86
CA ALA A 114 8.83 -0.04 -7.11
C ALA A 114 7.61 -0.92 -6.79
N VAL A 115 6.72 -0.43 -5.94
CA VAL A 115 5.48 -1.13 -5.58
C VAL A 115 4.27 -0.34 -6.08
N ASN A 116 3.16 -1.04 -6.30
CA ASN A 116 1.90 -0.42 -6.69
C ASN A 116 1.55 0.75 -5.73
N PRO A 117 1.41 1.98 -6.25
CA PRO A 117 1.21 3.17 -5.44
C PRO A 117 -0.12 3.19 -4.69
N LEU A 118 -1.07 2.32 -5.06
CA LEU A 118 -2.34 2.14 -4.34
C LEU A 118 -2.14 1.89 -2.84
N TYR A 119 -1.03 1.26 -2.46
CA TYR A 119 -0.73 0.90 -1.08
C TYR A 119 -0.02 2.01 -0.27
N GLY A 120 0.37 3.12 -0.90
CA GLY A 120 0.97 4.28 -0.21
C GLY A 120 2.34 4.04 0.44
N GLN A 121 3.09 3.03 0.00
CA GLN A 121 4.33 2.58 0.69
C GLN A 121 5.65 3.05 0.06
N GLY A 122 5.63 3.57 -1.17
CA GLY A 122 6.84 3.88 -1.94
C GLY A 122 7.78 4.87 -1.24
N ILE A 123 7.26 6.02 -0.81
CA ILE A 123 8.06 7.07 -0.15
C ILE A 123 8.65 6.55 1.17
N THR A 124 7.85 5.88 2.00
CA THR A 124 8.31 5.29 3.26
C THR A 124 9.41 4.27 3.01
N ASN A 125 9.22 3.37 2.03
CA ASN A 125 10.23 2.36 1.70
C ASN A 125 11.54 2.99 1.19
N ALA A 126 11.45 3.99 0.31
CA ALA A 126 12.62 4.73 -0.18
C ALA A 126 13.37 5.43 0.96
N THR A 127 12.63 6.04 1.90
CA THR A 127 13.19 6.71 3.08
C THR A 127 13.92 5.72 3.99
N LEU A 128 13.31 4.57 4.29
CA LEU A 128 13.96 3.50 5.06
C LEU A 128 15.23 2.98 4.37
N GLY A 129 15.21 2.89 3.04
CA GLY A 129 16.41 2.57 2.24
C GLY A 129 17.51 3.61 2.38
N ALA A 130 17.17 4.90 2.36
CA ALA A 130 18.12 5.99 2.54
C ALA A 130 18.73 6.00 3.95
N LEU A 131 17.93 5.77 5.00
CA LEU A 131 18.44 5.62 6.38
C LEU A 131 19.39 4.43 6.49
N ALA A 132 19.05 3.30 5.86
CA ALA A 132 19.91 2.12 5.85
C ALA A 132 21.24 2.36 5.13
N LEU A 133 21.25 3.22 4.11
CA LEU A 133 22.46 3.66 3.41
C LEU A 133 23.31 4.55 4.32
N ALA A 134 22.72 5.53 5.00
CA ALA A 134 23.41 6.43 5.91
C ALA A 134 24.13 5.65 7.03
N GLU A 135 23.46 4.65 7.61
CA GLU A 135 24.08 3.76 8.59
C GLU A 135 25.21 2.90 8.01
N GLU A 136 25.08 2.39 6.78
CA GLU A 136 26.15 1.59 6.17
C GLU A 136 27.37 2.46 5.81
N LEU A 137 27.15 3.71 5.40
CA LEU A 137 28.21 4.70 5.20
C LEU A 137 28.93 5.01 6.53
N THR A 138 28.19 5.16 7.62
CA THR A 138 28.76 5.37 8.96
C THR A 138 29.63 4.18 9.36
N ARG A 139 29.09 2.96 9.26
CA ARG A 139 29.86 1.74 9.54
C ARG A 139 31.07 1.57 8.62
N GLN A 140 30.99 2.00 7.37
CA GLN A 140 32.12 1.96 6.45
C GLN A 140 33.22 2.91 6.88
N ARG A 141 32.88 4.14 7.28
CA ARG A 141 33.85 5.11 7.79
C ARG A 141 34.57 4.57 9.02
N ASP A 142 33.85 3.91 9.93
CA ASP A 142 34.45 3.31 11.12
C ASP A 142 35.42 2.15 10.77
N ARG A 143 35.06 1.34 9.77
CA ARG A 143 35.90 0.22 9.28
C ARG A 143 37.09 0.67 8.44
N ARG A 144 36.94 1.76 7.70
CA ARG A 144 37.89 2.29 6.72
C ARG A 144 38.06 3.79 6.92
N PRO A 145 38.80 4.23 7.95
CA PRO A 145 38.96 5.66 8.27
C PRO A 145 39.58 6.49 7.16
N GLN A 146 40.34 5.86 6.25
CA GLN A 146 40.98 6.49 5.09
C GLN A 146 40.01 6.76 3.92
N GLY A 147 38.71 6.42 4.05
CA GLY A 147 37.70 6.75 3.04
C GLY A 147 37.52 5.72 1.93
N ASP A 148 38.10 4.52 2.06
CA ASP A 148 37.84 3.40 1.14
C ASP A 148 36.35 3.01 1.15
N LEU A 149 35.72 2.89 -0.01
CA LEU A 149 34.32 2.50 -0.20
C LEU A 149 34.16 1.07 -0.72
N GLN A 150 35.24 0.31 -0.86
CA GLN A 150 35.22 -1.01 -1.47
C GLN A 150 34.24 -1.96 -0.76
N GLY A 151 33.41 -2.62 -1.56
CA GLY A 151 32.40 -3.56 -1.12
C GLY A 151 31.18 -2.93 -0.43
N LEU A 152 31.13 -1.59 -0.25
CA LEU A 152 29.98 -0.91 0.35
C LEU A 152 28.71 -1.16 -0.46
N GLY A 153 28.77 -0.98 -1.78
CA GLY A 153 27.62 -1.14 -2.67
C GLY A 153 26.99 -2.54 -2.55
N ALA A 154 27.80 -3.59 -2.64
CA ALA A 154 27.33 -4.97 -2.52
C ALA A 154 26.71 -5.27 -1.15
N ARG A 155 27.28 -4.77 -0.05
CA ARG A 155 26.72 -4.96 1.31
C ARG A 155 25.43 -4.18 1.49
N PHE A 156 25.39 -2.93 1.03
CA PHE A 156 24.19 -2.10 1.07
C PHE A 156 23.05 -2.75 0.28
N GLN A 157 23.29 -3.24 -0.95
CA GLN A 157 22.24 -3.89 -1.73
C GLN A 157 21.69 -5.15 -1.08
N LYS A 158 22.54 -5.96 -0.43
CA LYS A 158 22.08 -7.12 0.37
C LYS A 158 21.22 -6.69 1.54
N ARG A 159 21.54 -5.56 2.19
CA ARG A 159 20.74 -5.01 3.29
C ARG A 159 19.41 -4.46 2.76
N LEU A 160 19.43 -3.70 1.69
CA LEU A 160 18.25 -3.11 1.05
C LEU A 160 17.28 -4.20 0.59
N ALA A 161 17.76 -5.29 0.00
CA ALA A 161 16.92 -6.44 -0.39
C ALA A 161 16.19 -7.07 0.80
N ARG A 162 16.79 -7.10 2.00
CA ARG A 162 16.12 -7.59 3.22
C ARG A 162 15.03 -6.63 3.70
N LEU A 163 15.29 -5.32 3.66
CA LEU A 163 14.32 -4.28 4.02
C LEU A 163 13.12 -4.29 3.07
N ASN A 164 13.37 -4.40 1.77
CA ASN A 164 12.34 -4.43 0.73
C ASN A 164 11.47 -5.70 0.77
N LYS A 165 11.89 -6.75 1.49
CA LYS A 165 11.19 -8.04 1.48
C LYS A 165 9.74 -7.92 1.95
N ASP A 166 9.50 -7.19 3.03
CA ASP A 166 8.15 -7.07 3.60
C ASP A 166 7.21 -6.27 2.67
N VAL A 167 7.62 -5.08 2.25
CA VAL A 167 6.83 -4.23 1.33
C VAL A 167 6.52 -4.98 0.02
N TRP A 168 7.50 -5.71 -0.52
CA TRP A 168 7.33 -6.50 -1.74
C TRP A 168 6.31 -7.63 -1.55
N MET A 169 6.42 -8.40 -0.47
CA MET A 169 5.47 -9.48 -0.17
C MET A 169 4.06 -8.95 0.03
N ARG A 170 3.89 -7.80 0.70
CA ARG A 170 2.57 -7.20 0.92
C ARG A 170 1.94 -6.71 -0.38
N ALA A 171 2.68 -5.92 -1.17
CA ALA A 171 2.17 -5.39 -2.43
C ALA A 171 1.81 -6.50 -3.43
N THR A 172 2.71 -7.47 -3.63
CA THR A 172 2.45 -8.61 -4.55
C THR A 172 1.42 -9.60 -4.02
N GLY A 173 1.30 -9.75 -2.69
CA GLY A 173 0.26 -10.57 -2.06
C GLY A 173 -1.13 -9.98 -2.25
N ALA A 174 -1.27 -8.67 -2.06
CA ALA A 174 -2.53 -7.96 -2.28
C ALA A 174 -2.93 -7.94 -3.76
N ASP A 175 -1.99 -7.66 -4.66
CA ASP A 175 -2.26 -7.71 -6.10
C ASP A 175 -2.57 -9.14 -6.58
N GLY A 176 -1.96 -10.16 -5.97
CA GLY A 176 -2.22 -11.57 -6.28
C GLY A 176 -3.64 -12.05 -5.94
N ALA A 177 -4.43 -11.25 -5.21
CA ALA A 177 -5.85 -11.54 -4.97
C ALA A 177 -6.71 -11.34 -6.23
N TRP A 178 -6.23 -10.57 -7.21
CA TRP A 178 -6.93 -10.18 -8.42
C TRP A 178 -6.65 -11.16 -9.57
N PRO A 179 -7.70 -11.71 -10.23
CA PRO A 179 -7.54 -12.63 -11.36
C PRO A 179 -6.73 -12.06 -12.54
N GLN A 180 -6.78 -10.74 -12.73
CA GLN A 180 -6.12 -10.03 -13.82
C GLN A 180 -4.61 -9.86 -13.62
N THR A 181 -4.09 -10.11 -12.41
CA THR A 181 -2.69 -9.89 -12.07
C THR A 181 -1.77 -10.87 -12.81
N ARG A 182 -0.78 -10.32 -13.52
CA ARG A 182 0.21 -11.08 -14.29
C ARG A 182 1.59 -11.04 -13.61
N GLY A 183 2.49 -11.93 -14.02
CA GLY A 183 3.88 -11.95 -13.55
C GLY A 183 4.13 -12.59 -12.19
N LEU A 184 3.08 -12.90 -11.42
CA LEU A 184 3.21 -13.74 -10.23
C LEU A 184 3.45 -15.21 -10.65
N LYS A 185 4.26 -15.93 -9.87
CA LYS A 185 4.40 -17.38 -10.04
C LYS A 185 3.01 -18.00 -9.93
N ARG A 186 2.64 -18.84 -10.91
CA ARG A 186 1.34 -19.51 -10.96
C ARG A 186 1.05 -20.20 -9.62
N PRO A 187 -0.22 -20.24 -9.18
CA PRO A 187 -0.63 -21.03 -8.02
C PRO A 187 -0.03 -22.44 -8.11
N GLY A 188 0.45 -22.95 -6.98
CA GLY A 188 0.91 -24.32 -6.89
C GLY A 188 -0.29 -25.28 -6.82
N SER A 189 -0.10 -26.44 -6.19
CA SER A 189 -1.23 -27.30 -5.86
C SER A 189 -2.14 -26.63 -4.82
N PRO A 190 -3.45 -26.97 -4.77
CA PRO A 190 -4.38 -26.41 -3.79
C PRO A 190 -3.93 -26.52 -2.34
N LEU A 191 -3.18 -27.58 -1.99
CA LEU A 191 -2.59 -27.76 -0.66
C LEU A 191 -1.46 -26.77 -0.37
N ARG A 192 -0.65 -26.42 -1.38
CA ARG A 192 0.47 -25.46 -1.22
C ARG A 192 -0.01 -24.02 -1.09
N ASP A 193 -1.18 -23.68 -1.63
CA ASP A 193 -1.75 -22.34 -1.54
C ASP A 193 -2.78 -22.17 -0.41
N ALA A 194 -3.12 -23.25 0.30
CA ALA A 194 -4.05 -23.18 1.44
C ALA A 194 -3.66 -22.12 2.48
N PRO A 195 -2.39 -21.96 2.89
CA PRO A 195 -1.99 -20.91 3.84
C PRO A 195 -2.24 -19.49 3.30
N LYS A 196 -2.00 -19.25 2.01
CA LYS A 196 -2.24 -17.94 1.39
C LYS A 196 -3.74 -17.61 1.35
N ARG A 197 -4.57 -18.61 1.01
CA ARG A 197 -6.04 -18.45 1.02
C ARG A 197 -6.55 -18.17 2.44
N ALA A 198 -6.05 -18.90 3.44
CA ALA A 198 -6.40 -18.66 4.84
C ALA A 198 -5.99 -17.24 5.28
N LEU A 199 -4.78 -16.80 4.94
CA LEU A 199 -4.31 -15.44 5.26
C LEU A 199 -5.16 -14.37 4.57
N ARG A 200 -5.58 -14.59 3.32
CA ARG A 200 -6.48 -13.68 2.61
C ARG A 200 -7.86 -13.61 3.27
N ALA A 201 -8.48 -14.76 3.53
CA ALA A 201 -9.76 -14.81 4.23
C ALA A 201 -9.69 -14.15 5.62
N TYR A 202 -8.56 -14.31 6.32
CA TYR A 202 -8.29 -13.60 7.57
C TYR A 202 -8.20 -12.08 7.37
N ALA A 203 -7.50 -11.60 6.34
CA ALA A 203 -7.38 -10.18 6.03
C ALA A 203 -8.74 -9.55 5.72
N ASP A 204 -9.60 -10.24 4.95
CA ASP A 204 -10.96 -9.79 4.64
C ASP A 204 -11.80 -9.64 5.92
N LEU A 205 -11.75 -10.63 6.82
CA LEU A 205 -12.42 -10.56 8.12
C LEU A 205 -11.84 -9.47 9.02
N LEU A 206 -10.52 -9.24 8.97
CA LEU A 206 -9.86 -8.21 9.76
C LEU A 206 -10.32 -6.81 9.32
N LEU A 207 -10.51 -6.59 8.02
CA LEU A 207 -11.09 -5.36 7.46
C LEU A 207 -12.55 -5.18 7.89
N GLU A 208 -13.34 -6.24 7.92
CA GLU A 208 -14.73 -6.19 8.41
C GLU A 208 -14.80 -5.82 9.89
N VAL A 209 -13.95 -6.44 10.73
CA VAL A 209 -13.86 -6.13 12.15
C VAL A 209 -13.41 -4.68 12.37
N ALA A 210 -12.47 -4.19 11.58
CA ALA A 210 -11.99 -2.82 11.66
C ALA A 210 -13.10 -1.79 11.46
N ALA A 211 -14.16 -2.11 10.69
CA ALA A 211 -15.29 -1.21 10.50
C ALA A 211 -16.09 -0.94 11.80
N SER A 212 -16.02 -1.84 12.78
CA SER A 212 -16.76 -1.73 14.05
C SER A 212 -15.86 -1.64 15.29
N GLN A 213 -14.55 -1.87 15.16
CA GLN A 213 -13.61 -1.90 16.28
C GLN A 213 -12.43 -0.94 16.05
N PRO A 214 -12.41 0.24 16.71
CA PRO A 214 -11.38 1.25 16.52
C PRO A 214 -9.94 0.75 16.75
N GLU A 215 -9.74 -0.17 17.69
CA GLU A 215 -8.42 -0.75 17.97
C GLU A 215 -7.87 -1.59 16.80
N VAL A 216 -8.74 -2.31 16.10
CA VAL A 216 -8.35 -3.11 14.92
C VAL A 216 -8.12 -2.19 13.73
N ALA A 217 -8.97 -1.18 13.55
CA ALA A 217 -8.77 -0.15 12.54
C ALA A 217 -7.43 0.56 12.72
N ARG A 218 -7.12 0.97 13.96
CA ARG A 218 -5.84 1.60 14.31
C ARG A 218 -4.67 0.68 13.98
N LEU A 219 -4.73 -0.59 14.35
CA LEU A 219 -3.67 -1.55 14.03
C LEU A 219 -3.47 -1.69 12.52
N LEU A 220 -4.55 -1.80 11.73
CA LEU A 220 -4.47 -1.86 10.27
C LEU A 220 -3.83 -0.60 9.68
N VAL A 221 -4.19 0.58 10.20
CA VAL A 221 -3.58 1.86 9.79
C VAL A 221 -2.10 1.88 10.15
N GLU A 222 -1.71 1.52 11.38
CA GLU A 222 -0.32 1.50 11.83
C GLU A 222 0.54 0.51 11.04
N VAL A 223 0.01 -0.67 10.72
CA VAL A 223 0.67 -1.69 9.88
C VAL A 223 0.75 -1.22 8.43
N GLY A 224 -0.33 -0.67 7.88
CA GLY A 224 -0.39 -0.16 6.51
C GLY A 224 0.65 0.94 6.26
N HIS A 225 0.79 1.85 7.24
CA HIS A 225 1.77 2.95 7.23
C HIS A 225 3.16 2.55 7.76
N MET A 226 3.41 1.26 8.00
CA MET A 226 4.71 0.72 8.42
C MET A 226 5.22 1.26 9.77
N VAL A 227 4.33 1.76 10.62
CA VAL A 227 4.62 2.15 12.00
C VAL A 227 4.79 0.92 12.88
N ARG A 228 4.04 -0.15 12.57
CA ARG A 228 4.18 -1.47 13.20
C ARG A 228 4.55 -2.54 12.19
N PRO A 229 5.26 -3.60 12.62
CA PRO A 229 5.56 -4.74 11.76
C PRO A 229 4.28 -5.43 11.26
N SER A 230 4.33 -5.97 10.04
CA SER A 230 3.21 -6.65 9.39
C SER A 230 2.67 -7.85 10.18
N TYR A 231 3.51 -8.55 10.94
CA TYR A 231 3.10 -9.69 11.75
C TYR A 231 2.29 -9.32 12.99
N ASP A 232 2.14 -8.03 13.34
CA ASP A 232 1.37 -7.62 14.51
C ASP A 232 -0.13 -7.90 14.35
N VAL A 233 -0.64 -7.97 13.12
CA VAL A 233 -2.02 -8.43 12.86
C VAL A 233 -2.21 -9.89 13.24
N LEU A 234 -1.17 -10.72 13.19
CA LEU A 234 -1.24 -12.14 13.51
C LEU A 234 -1.07 -12.42 15.02
N ARG A 235 -1.02 -11.38 15.86
CA ARG A 235 -0.96 -11.56 17.31
C ARG A 235 -2.28 -12.11 17.87
N PRO A 236 -2.27 -12.74 19.06
CA PRO A 236 -3.47 -13.35 19.65
C PRO A 236 -4.65 -12.39 19.82
N GLY A 237 -4.39 -11.12 20.13
CA GLY A 237 -5.44 -10.10 20.35
C GLY A 237 -6.33 -9.86 19.12
N PRO A 238 -5.78 -9.42 17.98
CA PRO A 238 -6.54 -9.28 16.74
C PRO A 238 -7.19 -10.60 16.26
N LEU A 239 -6.49 -11.73 16.38
CA LEU A 239 -7.04 -13.05 16.04
C LEU A 239 -8.30 -13.37 16.85
N LEU A 240 -8.27 -13.15 18.16
CA LEU A 240 -9.41 -13.39 19.05
C LEU A 240 -10.59 -12.49 18.70
N ARG A 241 -10.33 -11.21 18.37
CA ARG A 241 -11.38 -10.26 17.95
C ARG A 241 -12.06 -10.70 16.66
N VAL A 242 -11.29 -11.20 15.68
CA VAL A 242 -11.84 -11.77 14.44
C VAL A 242 -12.65 -13.02 14.72
N LEU A 243 -12.16 -13.92 15.57
CA LEU A 243 -12.88 -15.14 15.95
C LEU A 243 -14.21 -14.82 16.65
N VAL A 244 -14.21 -13.93 17.63
CA VAL A 244 -15.43 -13.50 18.35
C VAL A 244 -16.43 -12.83 17.41
N HIS A 245 -15.94 -11.98 16.49
CA HIS A 245 -16.81 -11.35 15.49
C HIS A 245 -17.49 -12.39 14.59
N ARG A 246 -16.73 -13.38 14.09
CA ARG A 246 -17.25 -14.51 13.31
C ARG A 246 -18.32 -15.29 14.07
N LEU A 247 -18.06 -15.61 15.34
CA LEU A 247 -19.00 -16.37 16.19
C LEU A 247 -20.31 -15.60 16.43
N ARG A 248 -20.23 -14.30 16.66
CA ARG A 248 -21.41 -13.43 16.84
C ARG A 248 -22.22 -13.28 15.54
N ALA A 249 -21.55 -13.21 14.39
CA ALA A 249 -22.21 -13.14 13.09
C ALA A 249 -22.91 -14.46 12.69
N HIS A 250 -22.55 -15.59 13.30
CA HIS A 250 -23.14 -16.92 13.04
C HIS A 250 -24.19 -17.34 14.08
N GLN A 251 -24.55 -16.49 15.06
CA GLN A 251 -25.72 -16.75 15.90
C GLN A 251 -26.98 -16.32 15.13
N PRO A 252 -27.85 -17.27 14.70
CA PRO A 252 -29.14 -16.91 14.16
C PRO A 252 -29.99 -16.24 15.25
N ALA A 253 -30.79 -15.25 14.85
CA ALA A 253 -31.79 -14.60 15.69
C ALA A 253 -32.86 -15.61 16.16
#